data_AF-A0A6I0EV58-F1
#
_entry.id   AF-A0A6I0EV58-F1
#
_cell.length_a   1.000
_cell.length_b   1.000
_cell.length_c   1.000
_cell.angle_alpha   90.00
_cell.angle_beta   90.00
_cell.angle_gamma   90.00
#
_symmetry.space_group_name_H-M   'P 1'
#
loop_
_entity.id
_entity.type
_entity.pdbx_description
1 polymer ?
#
loop_
_entity_poly.entity_id
_entity_poly.type
_entity_poly.pdbx_seq_one_letter_code
_entity_poly.pdbx_strand_id
1 'polypeptide(L)' 'MKALIDKMPDSKESLLKVSGFGDVKVEKYGENILEILKRFRL' A
#
# COMPACT_ATOMS: atom_id res chain seq x y z
N MET A 1 3.52 7.52 -5.63
CA MET A 1 2.86 8.13 -4.44
C MET A 1 1.41 8.49 -4.71
N LYS A 2 1.09 9.29 -5.74
CA LYS A 2 -0.32 9.62 -6.10
C LYS A 2 -1.22 8.38 -6.21
N ALA A 3 -0.77 7.36 -6.94
CA ALA A 3 -1.51 6.10 -7.08
C ALA A 3 -1.75 5.31 -5.78
N LEU A 4 -0.94 5.51 -4.73
CA LEU A 4 -1.14 4.87 -3.43
C LEU A 4 -2.31 5.52 -2.68
N ILE A 5 -2.36 6.85 -2.71
CA ILE A 5 -3.43 7.66 -2.10
C ILE A 5 -4.74 7.47 -2.89
N ASP A 6 -4.69 7.44 -4.22
CA ASP A 6 -5.88 7.24 -5.05
C ASP A 6 -6.49 5.84 -4.87
N LYS A 7 -5.66 4.80 -4.67
CA LYS A 7 -6.12 3.41 -4.55
C LYS A 7 -6.43 2.95 -3.13
N MET A 8 -5.87 3.58 -2.09
CA MET A 8 -6.05 3.23 -0.67
C MET A 8 -6.04 1.71 -0.41
N PRO A 9 -4.98 0.97 -0.79
CA PRO A 9 -4.93 -0.47 -0.61
C PRO A 9 -5.02 -0.87 0.86
N ASP A 10 -5.63 -2.01 1.14
CA ASP A 10 -5.82 -2.59 2.48
C ASP A 10 -5.24 -3.98 2.64
N SER A 11 -4.51 -4.45 1.63
CA SER A 11 -3.86 -5.74 1.62
C SER A 11 -2.57 -5.69 0.83
N LYS A 12 -1.66 -6.63 1.08
CA LYS A 12 -0.44 -6.78 0.27
C LYS A 12 -0.77 -7.04 -1.20
N GLU A 13 -1.82 -7.80 -1.48
CA GLU A 13 -2.30 -8.07 -2.85
C GLU A 13 -2.81 -6.81 -3.56
N SER A 14 -3.54 -5.93 -2.86
CA SER A 14 -3.97 -4.65 -3.45
C SER A 14 -2.80 -3.67 -3.58
N LEU A 15 -1.83 -3.71 -2.66
CA LEU A 15 -0.60 -2.91 -2.74
C LEU A 15 0.28 -3.32 -3.93
N LEU A 16 0.37 -4.62 -4.25
CA LEU A 16 1.07 -5.12 -5.45
C LEU A 16 0.48 -4.60 -6.77
N LYS A 17 -0.79 -4.20 -6.76
CA LYS A 17 -1.46 -3.60 -7.93
C LYS A 17 -1.19 -2.09 -8.05
N VAL A 18 -0.46 -1.49 -7.12
CA VAL A 18 -0.07 -0.08 -7.17
C VAL A 18 1.24 0.06 -7.93
N SER A 19 1.26 0.91 -8.97
CA SER A 19 2.48 1.16 -9.75
C SER A 19 3.64 1.61 -8.85
N GLY A 20 4.78 0.93 -8.99
CA GLY A 20 5.99 1.15 -8.19
C GLY A 20 6.10 0.31 -6.91
N PHE A 21 5.13 -0.57 -6.61
CA PHE A 21 5.15 -1.53 -5.52
C PHE A 21 5.15 -2.98 -6.04
N GLY A 22 6.34 -3.52 -6.28
CA GLY A 22 6.54 -4.96 -6.52
C GLY A 22 6.88 -5.72 -5.23
N ASP A 23 7.07 -7.03 -5.34
CA ASP A 23 7.20 -7.97 -4.22
C ASP A 23 8.21 -7.51 -3.17
N VAL A 24 9.42 -7.12 -3.58
CA VAL A 24 10.49 -6.67 -2.67
C VAL A 24 10.06 -5.49 -1.79
N LYS A 25 9.30 -4.54 -2.34
CA LYS A 25 8.84 -3.37 -1.58
C LYS A 25 7.64 -3.69 -0.70
N VAL A 26 6.75 -4.57 -1.18
CA VAL A 26 5.58 -5.01 -0.42
C VAL A 26 6.00 -5.85 0.78
N GLU A 27 7.01 -6.70 0.64
CA GLU A 27 7.60 -7.45 1.74
C GLU A 27 8.27 -6.50 2.75
N LYS A 28 9.07 -5.56 2.27
CA LYS A 28 9.85 -4.67 3.14
C LYS A 28 9.04 -3.58 3.85
N TYR A 29 8.01 -3.03 3.20
CA TYR A 29 7.29 -1.84 3.68
C TYR A 29 5.77 -2.01 3.75
N GLY A 30 5.22 -3.11 3.23
CA GLY A 30 3.78 -3.26 3.04
C GLY A 30 2.99 -3.14 4.33
N GLU A 31 3.40 -3.81 5.40
CA GLU A 31 2.70 -3.75 6.70
C GLU A 31 2.62 -2.32 7.24
N ASN A 32 3.73 -1.58 7.25
CA ASN A 32 3.73 -0.22 7.78
C ASN A 32 2.91 0.74 6.91
N ILE A 33 2.93 0.56 5.59
CA ILE A 33 2.09 1.34 4.67
C ILE A 33 0.62 1.08 4.96
N LEU A 34 0.21 -0.19 5.06
CA LEU A 34 -1.17 -0.57 5.34
C LEU A 34 -1.63 -0.04 6.70
N GLU A 35 -0.76 -0.07 7.71
CA GLU A 35 -1.05 0.50 9.02
C GLU A 35 -1.28 2.01 8.97
N ILE A 36 -0.45 2.75 8.23
CA ILE A 36 -0.63 4.19 8.01
C ILE A 36 -1.96 4.44 7.29
N LEU A 37 -2.23 3.74 6.19
CA LEU A 37 -3.47 3.90 5.42
C LEU A 37 -4.71 3.61 6.26
N LYS A 38 -4.66 2.59 7.14
CA LYS A 38 -5.75 2.26 8.06
C LYS A 38 -6.05 3.40 9.04
N ARG A 39 -5.04 4.14 9.51
CA ARG A 39 -5.23 5.28 10.42
C ARG A 39 -5.89 6.50 9.77
N PHE A 40 -5.75 6.65 8.45
CA PHE A 40 -6.31 7.76 7.68
C PHE A 40 -7.53 7.34 6.82
N ARG A 41 -8.07 6.15 7.05
CA ARG A 41 -9.30 5.66 6.42
C ARG A 41 -10.48 6.26 7.18
N LEU A 42 -11.17 7.21 6.53
CA LEU A 42 -12.43 7.79 7.01
C LEU A 42 -13.58 6.80 6.84
#